data_AF-A0A559LYI8-F1
#
_entry.id   AF-A0A559LYI8-F1
#
_cell.length_a   1.000
_cell.length_b   1.000
_cell.length_c   1.000
_cell.angle_alpha   90.00
_cell.angle_beta   90.00
_cell.angle_gamma   90.00
#
_symmetry.space_group_name_H-M   'P 1'
#
loop_
_entity.id
_entity.type
_entity.pdbx_description
1 polymer ?
#
loop_
_entity_poly.entity_id
_entity_poly.type
_entity_poly.pdbx_seq_one_letter_code
_entity_poly.pdbx_strand_id
1 'polypeptide(L)'
;MEISGDDIADVVLKQFDSWEKKRKPVVRTNGVREWVPLSGIVAQGKNGFTCLAAATGMKCLPQKSIPQAQGVVLHDWHAEVLAIRSFNRFLLEECHSLALSKKGSSEYVRVRDEHERTESHFQPFALKEGINLHMYCSEAPCGDASMELTMASQDDATPWSLPPATDSLSPETPHKPASAPEPILHGRSYFSALGIVRRKPSRPDAPPTLSKSCTDKLALKQSTSLLSSPTSLLIS
;
A
#
# COMPACT_ATOMS: atom_id res chain seq x y z
N MET A 1 -0.70 -25.73 -9.62
CA MET A 1 -2.04 -25.20 -9.34
C MET A 1 -2.10 -23.86 -10.04
N GLU A 2 -3.01 -23.69 -11.01
CA GLU A 2 -3.22 -22.36 -11.59
C GLU A 2 -3.73 -21.42 -10.50
N ILE A 3 -3.20 -20.21 -10.47
CA ILE A 3 -3.54 -19.21 -9.47
C ILE A 3 -4.76 -18.46 -9.99
N SER A 4 -5.92 -18.66 -9.36
CA SER A 4 -7.14 -17.92 -9.69
C SER A 4 -7.19 -16.61 -8.92
N GLY A 5 -7.39 -15.50 -9.62
CA GLY A 5 -7.67 -14.20 -8.99
C GLY A 5 -8.93 -14.23 -8.13
N ASP A 6 -9.92 -15.04 -8.53
CA ASP A 6 -11.18 -15.20 -7.80
C ASP A 6 -10.96 -15.90 -6.45
N ASP A 7 -10.10 -16.92 -6.39
CA ASP A 7 -9.78 -17.61 -5.13
C ASP A 7 -9.11 -16.66 -4.12
N ILE A 8 -8.22 -15.78 -4.61
CA ILE A 8 -7.57 -14.76 -3.80
C ILE A 8 -8.60 -13.74 -3.30
N ALA A 9 -9.48 -13.26 -4.19
CA ALA A 9 -10.52 -12.31 -3.85
C ALA A 9 -11.49 -12.89 -2.80
N ASP A 10 -11.95 -14.13 -3.00
CA ASP A 10 -12.85 -14.85 -2.12
C ASP A 10 -12.32 -14.94 -0.69
N VAL A 11 -11.03 -15.24 -0.54
CA VAL A 11 -10.39 -15.35 0.78
C VAL A 11 -10.34 -14.01 1.50
N VAL A 12 -10.09 -12.91 0.79
CA VAL A 12 -10.12 -11.55 1.37
C VAL A 12 -11.54 -11.09 1.68
N LEU A 13 -12.51 -11.39 0.81
CA LEU A 13 -13.92 -11.06 1.00
C LEU A 13 -14.51 -11.83 2.19
N LYS A 14 -14.24 -13.12 2.32
CA LYS A 14 -14.62 -13.92 3.51
C LYS A 14 -14.02 -13.35 4.78
N GLN A 15 -12.75 -12.92 4.74
CA GLN A 15 -12.12 -12.26 5.88
C GLN A 15 -12.82 -10.94 6.23
N PHE A 16 -13.14 -10.11 5.24
CA PHE A 16 -13.89 -8.88 5.45
C PHE A 16 -15.30 -9.16 6.01
N ASP A 17 -15.98 -10.19 5.52
CA ASP A 17 -17.30 -10.59 5.98
C ASP A 17 -17.33 -11.07 7.44
N SER A 18 -16.21 -11.61 7.94
CA SER A 18 -16.07 -11.96 9.36
C SER A 18 -15.99 -10.76 10.32
N TRP A 19 -15.71 -9.54 9.81
CA TRP A 19 -15.53 -8.37 10.67
C TRP A 19 -16.84 -7.93 11.34
N GLU A 20 -16.71 -7.38 12.55
CA GLU A 20 -17.83 -6.74 13.25
C GLU A 20 -18.50 -5.66 12.39
N LYS A 21 -19.83 -5.54 12.47
CA LYS A 21 -20.62 -4.57 11.69
C LYS A 21 -20.09 -3.13 11.81
N LYS A 22 -19.60 -2.73 13.00
CA LYS A 22 -19.06 -1.38 13.26
C LYS A 22 -17.79 -1.04 12.46
N ARG A 23 -17.14 -2.04 11.86
CA ARG A 23 -15.93 -1.91 11.03
C ARG A 23 -16.24 -1.92 9.54
N LYS A 24 -17.52 -1.94 9.16
CA LYS A 24 -17.99 -2.03 7.77
C LYS A 24 -18.77 -0.77 7.39
N PRO A 25 -18.80 -0.42 6.09
CA PRO A 25 -19.66 0.63 5.59
C PRO A 25 -21.12 0.37 5.97
N VAL A 26 -21.82 1.42 6.43
CA VAL A 26 -23.22 1.33 6.85
C VAL A 26 -24.17 1.83 5.75
N VAL A 27 -25.45 1.49 5.88
CA VAL A 27 -26.50 2.16 5.10
C VAL A 27 -26.92 3.40 5.88
N ARG A 28 -26.84 4.57 5.23
CA ARG A 28 -27.24 5.85 5.82
C ARG A 28 -28.76 5.92 5.97
N THR A 29 -29.22 6.89 6.76
CA THR A 29 -30.67 7.14 7.00
C THR A 29 -31.46 7.41 5.72
N ASN A 30 -30.80 7.90 4.66
CA ASN A 30 -31.40 8.14 3.35
C ASN A 30 -31.35 6.93 2.41
N GLY A 31 -31.01 5.73 2.91
CA GLY A 31 -30.94 4.50 2.13
C GLY A 31 -29.66 4.32 1.30
N VAL A 32 -28.77 5.31 1.26
CA VAL A 32 -27.50 5.22 0.51
C VAL A 32 -26.51 4.33 1.26
N ARG A 33 -26.02 3.29 0.59
CA ARG A 33 -24.97 2.41 1.11
C ARG A 33 -23.62 3.10 1.00
N GLU A 34 -22.91 3.18 2.12
CA GLU A 34 -21.52 3.62 2.10
C GLU A 34 -20.62 2.57 1.44
N TRP A 35 -19.49 3.02 0.90
CA TRP A 35 -18.48 2.14 0.35
C TRP A 35 -17.09 2.64 0.73
N VAL A 36 -16.13 1.72 0.71
CA VAL A 36 -14.72 1.99 0.94
C VAL A 36 -13.90 0.92 0.21
N PRO A 37 -12.75 1.25 -0.39
CA PRO A 37 -11.86 0.25 -0.96
C PRO A 37 -11.41 -0.76 0.10
N LEU A 38 -11.26 -2.01 -0.33
CA LEU A 38 -10.74 -3.13 0.46
C LEU A 38 -9.48 -3.67 -0.23
N SER A 39 -8.46 -3.98 0.57
CA SER A 39 -7.26 -4.67 0.09
C SER A 39 -6.85 -5.74 1.08
N GLY A 40 -6.15 -6.76 0.59
CA GLY A 40 -5.61 -7.82 1.43
C GLY A 40 -4.33 -8.43 0.88
N ILE A 41 -3.55 -9.04 1.77
CA ILE A 41 -2.36 -9.84 1.45
C ILE A 41 -2.68 -11.28 1.84
N VAL A 42 -2.58 -12.17 0.86
CA VAL A 42 -2.92 -13.59 0.96
C VAL A 42 -1.66 -14.41 0.76
N ALA A 43 -1.39 -15.33 1.66
CA ALA A 43 -0.35 -16.33 1.47
C ALA A 43 -0.92 -17.58 0.81
N GLN A 44 -0.21 -18.08 -0.19
CA GLN A 44 -0.44 -19.39 -0.79
C GLN A 44 0.49 -20.40 -0.13
N GLY A 45 -0.09 -21.33 0.63
CA GLY A 45 0.59 -22.47 1.21
C GLY A 45 0.28 -23.77 0.46
N LYS A 46 0.76 -24.90 0.99
CA LYS A 46 0.51 -26.22 0.41
C LYS A 46 -0.98 -26.61 0.38
N ASN A 47 -1.76 -26.10 1.33
CA ASN A 47 -3.15 -26.48 1.56
C ASN A 47 -4.16 -25.42 1.11
N GLY A 48 -3.72 -24.39 0.36
CA GLY A 48 -4.58 -23.32 -0.14
C GLY A 48 -4.13 -21.92 0.27
N PHE A 49 -5.10 -21.02 0.36
CA PHE A 49 -4.89 -19.58 0.54
C PHE A 49 -5.33 -19.11 1.94
N THR A 50 -4.52 -18.25 2.56
CA THR A 50 -4.82 -17.65 3.86
C THR A 50 -4.67 -16.13 3.79
N CYS A 51 -5.72 -15.39 4.17
CA CYS A 51 -5.66 -13.93 4.31
C CYS A 51 -4.82 -13.55 5.54
N LEU A 52 -3.61 -13.04 5.33
CA LEU A 52 -2.71 -12.63 6.41
C LEU A 52 -2.99 -11.22 6.91
N ALA A 53 -3.42 -10.34 6.01
CA ALA A 53 -3.77 -8.97 6.33
C ALA A 53 -4.90 -8.51 5.42
N ALA A 54 -5.83 -7.74 5.97
CA ALA A 54 -6.86 -7.05 5.21
C ALA A 54 -7.15 -5.69 5.84
N ALA A 55 -7.46 -4.70 5.02
CA ALA A 55 -7.76 -3.35 5.47
C ALA A 55 -8.67 -2.62 4.48
N THR A 56 -9.41 -1.65 5.01
CA THR A 56 -10.19 -0.71 4.21
C THR A 56 -9.72 0.71 4.43
N GLY A 57 -9.77 1.54 3.38
CA GLY A 57 -9.58 2.98 3.54
C GLY A 57 -9.24 3.72 2.25
N MET A 58 -9.36 5.06 2.29
CA MET A 58 -9.30 5.92 1.09
C MET A 58 -8.94 7.38 1.39
N LYS A 59 -8.26 7.67 2.51
CA LYS A 59 -7.83 9.04 2.81
C LYS A 59 -6.38 9.09 3.31
N CYS A 60 -5.88 10.32 3.40
CA CYS A 60 -4.53 10.63 3.86
C CYS A 60 -4.58 11.86 4.77
N LEU A 61 -3.53 12.00 5.58
CA LEU A 61 -3.34 13.15 6.46
C LEU A 61 -2.95 14.39 5.61
N PRO A 62 -3.65 15.53 5.77
CA PRO A 62 -3.23 16.79 5.17
C PRO A 62 -1.80 17.18 5.57
N GLN A 63 -1.04 17.77 4.64
CA GLN A 63 0.34 18.19 4.90
C GLN A 63 0.45 19.10 6.12
N LYS A 64 -0.48 20.04 6.29
CA LYS A 64 -0.53 20.97 7.42
C LYS A 64 -0.66 20.30 8.80
N SER A 65 -1.13 19.05 8.84
CA SER A 65 -1.33 18.28 10.06
C SER A 65 -0.14 17.37 10.40
N ILE A 66 0.81 17.18 9.47
CA ILE A 66 2.00 16.34 9.71
C ILE A 66 2.85 16.84 10.88
N PRO A 67 3.12 18.15 11.06
CA PRO A 67 3.90 18.62 12.21
C PRO A 67 3.26 18.27 13.57
N GLN A 68 1.95 18.06 13.60
CA GLN A 68 1.18 17.73 14.80
C GLN A 68 1.07 16.20 15.02
N ALA A 69 1.54 15.39 14.07
CA ALA A 69 1.34 13.94 14.10
C ALA A 69 2.17 13.21 15.15
N GLN A 70 3.33 13.77 15.55
CA GLN A 70 4.23 13.23 16.58
C GLN A 70 4.55 11.72 16.44
N GLY A 71 4.56 11.19 15.21
CA GLY A 71 4.79 9.77 14.94
C GLY A 71 3.64 8.82 15.33
N VAL A 72 2.50 9.33 15.80
CA VAL A 72 1.36 8.53 16.26
C VAL A 72 0.13 8.59 15.33
N VAL A 73 0.19 9.39 14.27
CA VAL A 73 -0.90 9.53 13.29
C VAL A 73 -0.50 8.90 11.95
N LEU A 74 -1.41 8.14 11.35
CA LEU A 74 -1.21 7.55 10.02
C LEU A 74 -1.28 8.63 8.93
N HIS A 75 -0.23 8.76 8.13
CA HIS A 75 -0.18 9.71 7.02
C HIS A 75 -1.00 9.25 5.81
N ASP A 76 -1.10 7.94 5.61
CA ASP A 76 -1.85 7.35 4.51
C ASP A 76 -2.55 6.10 5.02
N TRP A 77 -3.88 6.11 4.95
CA TRP A 77 -4.72 5.00 5.35
C TRP A 77 -5.55 4.47 4.18
N HIS A 78 -5.03 4.57 2.95
CA HIS A 78 -5.55 3.77 1.84
C HIS A 78 -5.44 2.27 2.14
N ALA A 79 -6.41 1.50 1.66
CA ALA A 79 -6.55 0.08 1.91
C ALA A 79 -5.26 -0.71 1.59
N GLU A 80 -4.64 -0.44 0.45
CA GLU A 80 -3.41 -1.08 -0.03
C GLU A 80 -2.26 -0.82 0.95
N VAL A 81 -2.12 0.44 1.38
CA VAL A 81 -1.07 0.88 2.29
C VAL A 81 -1.26 0.27 3.67
N LEU A 82 -2.50 0.24 4.17
CA LEU A 82 -2.82 -0.39 5.44
C LEU A 82 -2.62 -1.91 5.41
N ALA A 83 -2.98 -2.59 4.32
CA ALA A 83 -2.77 -4.03 4.17
C ALA A 83 -1.27 -4.37 4.29
N ILE A 84 -0.39 -3.61 3.62
CA ILE A 84 1.07 -3.77 3.72
C ILE A 84 1.57 -3.52 5.15
N ARG A 85 1.08 -2.47 5.82
CA ARG A 85 1.46 -2.18 7.22
C ARG A 85 1.01 -3.29 8.17
N SER A 86 -0.21 -3.77 8.02
CA SER A 86 -0.77 -4.87 8.80
C SER A 86 -0.01 -6.17 8.57
N PHE A 87 0.39 -6.46 7.33
CA PHE A 87 1.23 -7.61 7.01
C PHE A 87 2.61 -7.53 7.66
N ASN A 88 3.24 -6.36 7.67
CA ASN A 88 4.52 -6.16 8.37
C ASN A 88 4.38 -6.37 9.88
N ARG A 89 3.28 -5.91 10.49
CA ARG A 89 2.97 -6.19 11.89
C ARG A 89 2.82 -7.70 12.14
N PHE A 90 2.06 -8.39 11.29
CA PHE A 90 1.89 -9.85 11.36
C PHE A 90 3.25 -10.59 11.34
N LEU A 91 4.14 -10.23 10.41
CA LEU A 91 5.48 -10.82 10.33
C LEU A 91 6.30 -10.57 11.61
N LEU A 92 6.25 -9.35 12.16
CA LEU A 92 6.93 -9.03 13.41
C LEU A 92 6.38 -9.83 14.59
N GLU A 93 5.07 -10.10 14.63
CA GLU A 93 4.43 -10.95 15.64
C GLU A 93 4.87 -12.41 15.53
N GLU A 94 5.04 -12.93 14.31
CA GLU A 94 5.60 -14.27 14.09
C GLU A 94 7.07 -14.34 14.54
N CYS A 95 7.90 -13.36 14.18
CA CYS A 95 9.30 -13.27 14.65
C CYS A 95 9.37 -13.22 16.19
N HIS A 96 8.57 -12.36 16.80
CA HIS A 96 8.53 -12.18 18.24
C HIS A 96 8.10 -13.46 18.97
N SER A 97 7.12 -14.19 18.42
CA SER A 97 6.65 -15.45 18.99
C SER A 97 7.71 -16.56 18.93
N LEU A 98 8.49 -16.61 17.84
CA LEU A 98 9.63 -17.52 17.71
C LEU A 98 10.76 -17.14 18.67
N ALA A 99 11.12 -15.85 18.75
CA ALA A 99 12.19 -15.37 19.63
C ALA A 99 11.93 -15.69 21.11
N LEU A 100 10.67 -15.62 21.54
CA LEU A 100 10.26 -15.95 22.91
C LEU A 100 9.98 -17.44 23.13
N SER A 101 10.22 -18.30 22.13
CA SER A 101 9.89 -19.73 22.18
C SER A 101 8.42 -20.02 22.55
N LYS A 102 7.51 -19.05 22.32
CA LYS A 102 6.06 -19.21 22.53
C LYS A 102 5.44 -20.11 21.47
N LYS A 103 6.09 -20.21 20.32
CA LYS A 103 5.71 -21.05 19.18
C LYS A 103 6.93 -21.88 18.77
N GLY A 104 6.78 -23.20 18.66
CA GLY A 104 7.88 -24.08 18.25
C GLY A 104 8.27 -23.93 16.77
N SER A 105 7.33 -23.47 15.93
CA SER A 105 7.57 -23.20 14.50
C SER A 105 6.55 -22.22 13.95
N SER A 106 6.95 -21.37 13.01
CA SER A 106 6.03 -20.55 12.22
C SER A 106 5.80 -21.17 10.84
N GLU A 107 4.61 -20.98 10.30
CA GLU A 107 4.29 -21.35 8.92
C GLU A 107 4.92 -20.39 7.92
N TYR A 108 5.21 -19.15 8.33
CA TYR A 108 5.56 -18.04 7.44
C TYR A 108 7.00 -17.54 7.57
N VAL A 109 7.57 -17.65 8.77
CA VAL A 109 8.90 -17.16 9.11
C VAL A 109 9.74 -18.30 9.69
N ARG A 110 11.04 -18.29 9.44
CA ARG A 110 12.01 -19.20 10.08
C ARG A 110 13.14 -18.40 10.71
N VAL A 111 13.74 -18.96 11.76
CA VAL A 111 15.03 -18.49 12.27
C VAL A 111 16.09 -18.86 11.22
N ARG A 112 17.00 -17.93 10.93
CA ARG A 112 18.15 -18.18 10.06
C ARG A 112 19.27 -18.79 10.87
N ASP A 113 19.96 -19.76 10.28
CA ASP A 113 21.10 -20.40 10.91
C ASP A 113 22.29 -19.45 10.96
N GLU A 114 23.25 -19.72 11.85
CA GLU A 114 24.45 -18.90 12.03
C GLU A 114 25.24 -18.69 10.73
N HIS A 115 25.33 -19.72 9.89
CA HIS A 115 26.07 -19.67 8.63
C HIS A 115 25.37 -18.83 7.53
N GLU A 116 24.08 -18.55 7.67
CA GLU A 116 23.36 -17.65 6.76
C GLU A 116 23.60 -16.18 7.12
N ARG A 117 24.00 -15.88 8.35
CA ARG A 117 24.12 -14.51 8.87
C ARG A 117 25.53 -13.97 8.67
N THR A 118 25.63 -12.84 7.99
CA THR A 118 26.88 -12.11 7.78
C THR A 118 26.75 -10.67 8.27
N GLU A 119 27.84 -9.91 8.27
CA GLU A 119 27.79 -8.47 8.57
C GLU A 119 26.85 -7.70 7.63
N SER A 120 26.76 -8.10 6.37
CA SER A 120 25.88 -7.48 5.37
C SER A 120 24.46 -8.06 5.34
N HIS A 121 24.26 -9.29 5.81
CA HIS A 121 22.97 -9.99 5.87
C HIS A 121 22.71 -10.51 7.28
N PHE A 122 22.62 -9.59 8.23
CA PHE A 122 22.57 -9.85 9.67
C PHE A 122 21.18 -10.27 10.19
N GLN A 123 20.16 -10.25 9.34
CA GLN A 123 18.78 -10.51 9.75
C GLN A 123 18.67 -11.89 10.42
N PRO A 124 18.09 -11.99 11.63
CA PRO A 124 17.95 -13.26 12.35
C PRO A 124 16.85 -14.18 11.79
N PHE A 125 15.94 -13.65 10.97
CA PHE A 125 14.83 -14.41 10.39
C PHE A 125 14.82 -14.31 8.86
N ALA A 126 14.13 -15.25 8.23
CA ALA A 126 13.79 -15.25 6.81
C ALA A 126 12.33 -15.66 6.64
N LEU A 127 11.71 -15.27 5.52
CA LEU A 127 10.47 -15.92 5.10
C LEU A 127 10.74 -17.41 4.83
N LYS A 128 9.75 -18.24 5.11
CA LYS A 128 9.85 -19.66 4.81
C LYS A 128 9.75 -19.89 3.29
N GLU A 129 10.57 -20.80 2.80
CA GLU A 129 10.61 -21.15 1.37
C GLU A 129 9.26 -21.68 0.86
N GLY A 130 8.96 -21.38 -0.40
CA GLY A 130 7.77 -21.87 -1.09
C GLY A 130 6.47 -21.14 -0.72
N ILE A 131 6.55 -19.98 -0.06
CA ILE A 131 5.41 -19.10 0.17
C ILE A 131 5.31 -18.08 -0.95
N ASN A 132 4.17 -18.07 -1.64
CA ASN A 132 3.82 -16.98 -2.54
C ASN A 132 2.84 -16.03 -1.85
N LEU A 133 3.07 -14.73 -2.01
CA LEU A 133 2.21 -13.68 -1.47
C LEU A 133 1.45 -13.02 -2.61
N HIS A 134 0.15 -12.87 -2.43
CA HIS A 134 -0.78 -12.28 -3.39
C HIS A 134 -1.42 -11.05 -2.78
N MET A 135 -1.54 -9.97 -3.55
CA MET A 135 -2.23 -8.77 -3.10
C MET A 135 -3.54 -8.61 -3.86
N TYR A 136 -4.64 -8.52 -3.11
CA TYR A 136 -5.95 -8.16 -3.63
C TYR A 136 -6.22 -6.68 -3.39
N CYS A 137 -6.81 -6.02 -4.38
CA CYS A 137 -7.40 -4.69 -4.26
C CYS A 137 -8.77 -4.70 -4.93
N SER A 138 -9.81 -4.25 -4.23
CA SER A 138 -11.18 -4.20 -4.77
C SER A 138 -11.36 -3.15 -5.87
N GLU A 139 -10.41 -2.22 -5.98
CA GLU A 139 -10.37 -1.13 -6.95
C GLU A 139 -8.92 -0.98 -7.43
N ALA A 140 -8.72 -0.48 -8.65
CA ALA A 140 -7.39 -0.19 -9.14
C ALA A 140 -6.68 0.82 -8.23
N PRO A 141 -5.41 0.59 -7.85
CA PRO A 141 -4.66 1.51 -7.01
C PRO A 141 -4.65 2.93 -7.60
N CYS A 142 -4.90 3.91 -6.74
CA CYS A 142 -4.89 5.30 -7.19
C CYS A 142 -3.52 5.71 -7.74
N GLY A 143 -3.51 6.52 -8.81
CA GLY A 143 -2.33 6.80 -9.62
C GLY A 143 -2.44 6.11 -10.98
N ASP A 144 -1.29 5.77 -11.58
CA ASP A 144 -1.20 5.30 -12.97
C ASP A 144 -2.10 4.10 -13.28
N ALA A 145 -2.11 3.09 -12.42
CA ALA A 145 -2.96 1.90 -12.56
C ALA A 145 -4.48 2.17 -12.67
N SER A 146 -4.95 3.34 -12.22
CA SER A 146 -6.36 3.74 -12.34
C SER A 146 -6.62 4.72 -13.49
N MET A 147 -5.59 5.19 -14.19
CA MET A 147 -5.71 6.22 -15.23
C MET A 147 -6.36 5.66 -16.49
N GLU A 148 -5.90 4.51 -16.99
CA GLU A 148 -6.48 3.88 -18.18
C GLU A 148 -7.97 3.54 -17.99
N LEU A 149 -8.35 3.05 -16.80
CA LEU A 149 -9.76 2.82 -16.45
C LEU A 149 -10.57 4.13 -16.40
N THR A 150 -9.93 5.22 -15.97
CA THR A 150 -10.57 6.55 -15.99
C THR A 150 -10.75 7.03 -17.43
N MET A 151 -9.75 6.85 -18.29
CA MET A 151 -9.83 7.19 -19.72
C MET A 151 -10.94 6.41 -20.43
N ALA A 152 -10.98 5.10 -20.21
CA ALA A 152 -11.95 4.20 -20.84
C ALA A 152 -13.40 4.46 -20.39
N SER A 153 -13.62 5.18 -19.29
CA SER A 153 -14.95 5.51 -18.77
C SER A 153 -15.45 6.91 -19.13
N GLN A 154 -14.65 7.70 -19.86
CA GLN A 154 -15.05 9.04 -20.31
C GLN A 154 -15.58 9.03 -21.74
N ASP A 155 -16.65 9.79 -22.00
CA ASP A 155 -17.16 10.03 -23.35
C ASP A 155 -16.15 10.79 -24.22
N ASP A 156 -15.39 11.70 -23.60
CA ASP A 156 -14.26 12.41 -24.21
C ASP A 156 -13.02 12.28 -23.32
N ALA A 157 -12.09 11.43 -23.74
CA ALA A 157 -10.81 11.21 -23.06
C ALA A 157 -9.70 12.16 -23.55
N THR A 158 -10.03 13.27 -24.20
CA THR A 158 -9.04 14.23 -24.71
C THR A 158 -8.17 14.74 -23.56
N PRO A 159 -6.84 14.53 -23.63
CA PRO A 159 -5.88 15.03 -22.65
C PRO A 159 -6.01 16.52 -22.37
N TRP A 160 -6.10 16.90 -21.10
CA TRP A 160 -5.85 18.30 -20.74
C TRP A 160 -4.37 18.62 -20.96
N SER A 161 -4.08 19.78 -21.54
CA SER A 161 -2.72 20.28 -21.69
C SER A 161 -2.04 20.36 -20.31
N LEU A 162 -0.84 19.78 -20.20
CA LEU A 162 -0.07 19.86 -18.96
C LEU A 162 0.15 21.32 -18.55
N PRO A 163 0.11 21.64 -17.25
CA PRO A 163 0.40 22.98 -16.81
C PRO A 163 1.89 23.25 -17.10
N PRO A 164 2.25 24.48 -17.52
CA PRO A 164 3.66 24.86 -17.60
C PRO A 164 4.31 24.63 -16.25
N ALA A 165 5.59 24.24 -16.25
CA ALA A 165 6.38 24.00 -15.04
C ALA A 165 6.63 25.34 -14.31
N THR A 166 5.62 25.85 -13.60
CA THR A 166 5.71 27.09 -12.83
C THR A 166 5.65 26.79 -11.34
N ASP A 167 6.77 27.05 -10.67
CA ASP A 167 6.94 27.41 -9.25
C ASP A 167 5.90 26.88 -8.24
N SER A 168 6.04 25.62 -7.85
CA SER A 168 5.63 25.23 -6.50
C SER A 168 6.75 25.59 -5.52
N LEU A 169 6.69 26.80 -4.98
CA LEU A 169 7.52 27.30 -3.88
C LEU A 169 7.59 26.29 -2.71
N SER A 170 8.79 25.80 -2.44
CA SER A 170 9.27 25.51 -1.07
C SER A 170 10.66 26.12 -0.95
N PRO A 171 11.01 26.80 0.17
CA PRO A 171 12.28 27.52 0.27
C PRO A 171 13.47 26.54 0.27
N GLU A 172 14.38 26.80 -0.66
CA GLU A 172 15.83 26.58 -0.60
C GLU A 172 16.37 25.21 -0.13
N THR A 173 16.74 24.38 -1.11
CA THR A 173 18.02 23.64 -1.03
C THR A 173 18.83 23.99 -2.27
N PRO A 174 19.93 24.75 -2.15
CA PRO A 174 20.85 24.94 -3.27
C PRO A 174 21.57 23.61 -3.51
N HIS A 175 21.98 23.35 -4.76
CA HIS A 175 22.68 22.16 -5.25
C HIS A 175 21.80 21.03 -5.83
N LYS A 176 21.22 21.28 -7.00
CA LYS A 176 21.20 20.30 -8.11
C LYS A 176 21.09 21.02 -9.46
N PRO A 177 21.90 20.67 -10.47
CA PRO A 177 21.78 21.26 -11.81
C PRO A 177 20.47 20.83 -12.48
N ALA A 178 19.90 21.75 -13.25
CA ALA A 178 18.53 21.78 -13.72
C ALA A 178 18.23 20.72 -14.81
N SER A 179 17.55 19.64 -14.43
CA SER A 179 16.42 19.16 -15.23
C SER A 179 15.23 20.05 -14.87
N ALA A 180 14.43 20.48 -15.86
CA ALA A 180 13.22 21.27 -15.59
C ALA A 180 12.37 20.58 -14.50
N PRO A 181 11.81 21.33 -13.53
CA PRO A 181 11.01 20.71 -12.48
C PRO A 181 9.81 20.00 -13.12
N GLU A 182 9.75 18.67 -12.99
CA GLU A 182 8.59 17.91 -13.43
C GLU A 182 7.35 18.43 -12.67
N PRO A 183 6.22 18.66 -13.36
CA PRO A 183 5.03 19.20 -12.73
C PRO A 183 4.54 18.25 -11.64
N ILE A 184 4.28 18.78 -10.44
CA ILE A 184 3.71 18.00 -9.34
C ILE A 184 2.24 17.74 -9.64
N LEU A 185 1.96 16.57 -10.20
CA LEU A 185 0.60 16.14 -10.51
C LEU A 185 -0.10 15.55 -9.29
N HIS A 186 -1.37 15.90 -9.13
CA HIS A 186 -2.21 15.41 -8.05
C HIS A 186 -3.33 14.55 -8.61
N GLY A 187 -3.55 13.38 -7.99
CA GLY A 187 -4.70 12.56 -8.32
C GLY A 187 -4.79 12.16 -9.78
N ARG A 188 -6.00 12.31 -10.33
CA ARG A 188 -6.37 12.03 -11.73
C ARG A 188 -6.23 13.24 -12.64
N SER A 189 -5.68 14.37 -12.18
CA SER A 189 -5.46 15.53 -13.04
C SER A 189 -4.47 15.17 -14.14
N TYR A 190 -4.75 15.57 -15.39
CA TYR A 190 -3.91 15.21 -16.54
C TYR A 190 -3.73 13.69 -16.65
N PHE A 191 -4.84 12.94 -16.63
CA PHE A 191 -4.87 11.48 -16.58
C PHE A 191 -4.13 10.79 -17.74
N SER A 192 -3.99 11.48 -18.86
CA SER A 192 -3.26 11.02 -20.04
C SER A 192 -1.73 11.00 -19.88
N ALA A 193 -1.20 11.72 -18.88
CA ALA A 193 0.23 11.80 -18.62
C ALA A 193 0.66 10.63 -17.72
N LEU A 194 0.91 9.46 -18.33
CA LEU A 194 1.29 8.23 -17.64
C LEU A 194 2.78 8.23 -17.23
N GLY A 195 3.14 7.36 -16.28
CA GLY A 195 4.52 7.17 -15.82
C GLY A 195 5.08 8.31 -14.94
N ILE A 196 4.24 9.25 -14.51
CA ILE A 196 4.63 10.39 -13.66
C ILE A 196 4.26 10.12 -12.21
N VAL A 197 5.19 10.38 -11.29
CA VAL A 197 4.95 10.27 -9.84
C VAL A 197 3.93 11.31 -9.39
N ARG A 198 2.84 10.86 -8.77
CA ARG A 198 1.70 11.70 -8.38
C ARG A 198 1.51 11.76 -6.87
N ARG A 199 0.88 12.83 -6.40
CA ARG A 199 0.45 12.99 -5.01
C ARG A 199 -1.06 12.84 -4.86
N LYS A 200 -1.47 12.48 -3.65
CA LYS A 200 -2.88 12.51 -3.20
C LYS A 200 -3.21 13.92 -2.68
N PRO A 201 -4.49 14.34 -2.64
CA PRO A 201 -5.70 13.59 -2.97
C PRO A 201 -6.10 13.70 -4.45
N SER A 202 -7.15 12.97 -4.85
CA SER A 202 -7.73 13.12 -6.21
C SER A 202 -8.65 14.31 -6.38
N ARG A 203 -9.11 14.90 -5.27
CA ARG A 203 -10.06 15.99 -5.25
C ARG A 203 -9.32 17.33 -5.18
N PRO A 204 -9.50 18.25 -6.16
CA PRO A 204 -8.82 19.55 -6.15
C PRO A 204 -9.19 20.43 -4.94
N ASP A 205 -10.40 20.27 -4.40
CA ASP A 205 -10.91 21.00 -3.23
C ASP A 205 -10.39 20.44 -1.89
N ALA A 206 -9.78 19.25 -1.89
CA ALA A 206 -9.28 18.63 -0.66
C ALA A 206 -7.88 19.18 -0.31
N PRO A 207 -7.56 19.34 1.00
CA PRO A 207 -6.24 19.80 1.43
C PRO A 207 -5.11 18.94 0.85
N PRO A 208 -4.01 19.55 0.39
CA PRO A 208 -2.91 18.82 -0.22
C PRO A 208 -2.25 17.88 0.80
N THR A 209 -1.71 16.76 0.29
CA THR A 209 -0.96 15.80 1.09
C THR A 209 0.42 15.56 0.48
N LEU A 210 1.38 15.15 1.31
CA LEU A 210 2.69 14.71 0.82
C LEU A 210 2.68 13.24 0.37
N SER A 211 1.55 12.54 0.51
CA SER A 211 1.46 11.12 0.20
C SER A 211 1.47 10.90 -1.30
N LYS A 212 2.38 10.03 -1.77
CA LYS A 212 2.41 9.54 -3.15
C LYS A 212 1.20 8.65 -3.46
N SER A 213 0.89 8.46 -4.74
CA SER A 213 -0.18 7.58 -5.19
C SER A 213 0.06 6.12 -4.73
N CYS A 214 -0.99 5.30 -4.67
CA CYS A 214 -0.82 3.89 -4.31
C CYS A 214 -0.03 3.15 -5.38
N THR A 215 -0.24 3.47 -6.66
CA THR A 215 0.55 2.92 -7.78
C THR A 215 2.04 3.19 -7.60
N ASP A 216 2.43 4.44 -7.33
CA ASP A 216 3.85 4.79 -7.12
C ASP A 216 4.46 4.03 -5.94
N LYS A 217 3.69 3.85 -4.87
CA LYS A 217 4.12 3.09 -3.68
C LYS A 217 4.26 1.61 -3.97
N LEU A 218 3.33 1.01 -4.71
CA LEU A 218 3.39 -0.40 -5.09
C LEU A 218 4.54 -0.66 -6.07
N ALA A 219 4.77 0.24 -7.03
CA ALA A 219 5.92 0.17 -7.94
C ALA A 219 7.25 0.23 -7.16
N LEU A 220 7.38 1.15 -6.19
CA LEU A 220 8.55 1.17 -5.31
C LEU A 220 8.73 -0.15 -4.55
N LYS A 221 7.62 -0.75 -4.10
CA LYS A 221 7.63 -2.02 -3.36
C LYS A 221 8.00 -3.22 -4.22
N GLN A 222 7.71 -3.22 -5.52
CA GLN A 222 8.19 -4.23 -6.44
C GLN A 222 9.73 -4.23 -6.53
N SER A 223 10.36 -3.06 -6.46
CA SER A 223 11.83 -2.94 -6.51
C SER A 223 12.53 -3.10 -5.16
N THR A 224 11.82 -2.94 -4.04
CA THR A 224 12.45 -2.88 -2.69
C THR A 224 12.01 -3.95 -1.71
N SER A 225 10.91 -4.67 -1.95
CA SER A 225 10.19 -5.57 -1.01
C SER A 225 9.07 -4.91 -0.23
N LEU A 226 8.04 -5.73 0.06
CA LEU A 226 6.93 -5.42 0.98
C LEU A 226 7.39 -5.19 2.43
N LEU A 227 8.59 -5.65 2.79
CA LEU A 227 9.16 -5.40 4.12
C LEU A 227 9.34 -3.89 4.35
N SER A 228 8.89 -3.43 5.50
CA SER A 228 9.04 -2.07 5.99
C SER A 228 10.29 -1.97 6.87
N SER A 229 10.82 -0.76 7.07
CA SER A 229 12.12 -0.55 7.72
C SER A 229 12.34 -1.36 9.01
N PRO A 230 11.43 -1.42 10.00
CA PRO A 230 11.63 -2.26 11.18
C PRO A 230 11.67 -3.76 10.85
N THR A 231 10.82 -4.21 9.93
CA THR A 231 10.72 -5.62 9.54
C THR A 231 11.93 -6.06 8.69
N SER A 232 12.46 -5.21 7.82
CA SER A 232 13.65 -5.50 7.00
C SER A 232 14.96 -5.60 7.80
N LEU A 233 14.97 -5.08 9.04
CA LEU A 233 16.08 -5.28 9.97
C LEU A 233 16.05 -6.68 10.61
N LEU A 234 14.90 -7.36 10.56
CA LEU A 234 14.70 -8.64 11.23
C LEU A 234 14.55 -9.80 10.25
N ILE A 235 14.02 -9.56 9.06
CA ILE A 235 13.74 -10.56 8.04
C ILE A 235 14.55 -10.23 6.78
N SER A 236 15.35 -11.19 6.29
CA SER A 236 16.02 -11.09 4.99
C SER A 236 15.04 -11.27 3.84
#